data_AF-A0A8T4IKT6-F1
#
_entry.id   AF-A0A8T4IKT6-F1
#
_cell.length_a   1.000
_cell.length_b   1.000
_cell.length_c   1.000
_cell.angle_alpha   90.00
_cell.angle_beta   90.00
_cell.angle_gamma   90.00
#
_symmetry.space_group_name_H-M   'P 1'
#
loop_
_entity.id
_entity.type
_entity.pdbx_description
1 polymer ?
#
loop_
_entity_poly.entity_id
_entity_poly.type
_entity_poly.pdbx_seq_one_letter_code
_entity_poly.pdbx_strand_id
1 'polypeptide(L)'
;MSNETFEKPLGRRNFLRASALAGSTLLVRPAWARGSDLSQPLIRQGFDEVSGETIELRVGRGPRCVEGRAGRGIAVNGSVPGPLIRLREGDPVT
;
A
#
# COMPACT_ATOMS: atom_id res chain seq x y z
N MET A 1 -19.35 -29.80 -61.22
CA MET A 1 -19.98 -29.05 -60.12
C MET A 1 -19.50 -29.66 -58.81
N SER A 2 -18.56 -29.03 -58.08
CA SER A 2 -18.82 -27.94 -57.10
C SER A 2 -19.26 -28.54 -55.74
N ASN A 3 -18.64 -28.35 -54.57
CA ASN A 3 -17.67 -27.37 -54.08
C ASN A 3 -16.96 -27.93 -52.83
N GLU A 4 -15.73 -27.48 -52.57
CA GLU A 4 -14.98 -27.72 -51.34
C GLU A 4 -15.62 -26.97 -50.15
N THR A 5 -15.82 -27.67 -49.04
CA THR A 5 -16.38 -27.10 -47.80
C THR A 5 -15.29 -26.28 -47.09
N PHE A 6 -15.23 -24.98 -47.35
CA PHE A 6 -14.38 -24.07 -46.58
C PHE A 6 -14.95 -23.94 -45.16
N GLU A 7 -14.29 -24.55 -44.17
CA GLU A 7 -14.52 -24.30 -42.74
C GLU A 7 -14.55 -22.80 -42.50
N LYS A 8 -15.66 -22.31 -41.95
CA LYS A 8 -15.92 -20.87 -41.83
C LYS A 8 -15.03 -20.31 -40.70
N PRO A 9 -14.07 -19.41 -40.98
CA PRO A 9 -13.19 -18.90 -39.94
C PRO A 9 -14.03 -18.18 -38.88
N LEU A 10 -13.73 -18.43 -37.60
CA LEU A 10 -14.44 -17.85 -36.47
C LEU A 10 -14.56 -16.33 -36.66
N GLY A 11 -15.80 -15.86 -36.86
CA GLY A 11 -16.05 -14.46 -37.19
C GLY A 11 -15.54 -13.54 -36.10
N ARG A 12 -14.81 -12.48 -36.46
CA ARG A 12 -14.23 -11.47 -35.54
C ARG A 12 -15.21 -11.00 -34.47
N ARG A 13 -16.49 -10.81 -34.83
CA ARG A 13 -17.55 -10.40 -33.88
C ARG A 13 -17.86 -11.48 -32.84
N ASN A 14 -17.87 -12.75 -33.23
CA ASN A 14 -18.08 -13.86 -32.30
C ASN A 14 -16.85 -14.08 -31.43
N PHE A 15 -15.65 -13.94 -32.00
CA PHE A 15 -14.40 -13.96 -31.23
C PHE A 15 -14.37 -12.84 -30.17
N LEU A 16 -14.67 -11.60 -30.56
CA LEU A 16 -14.73 -10.46 -29.64
C LEU A 16 -15.80 -10.62 -28.55
N ARG A 17 -16.97 -11.19 -28.89
CA ARG A 17 -18.02 -11.50 -27.92
C ARG A 17 -17.58 -12.58 -26.94
N ALA A 18 -16.90 -13.63 -27.42
CA ALA A 18 -16.38 -14.69 -26.57
C ALA A 18 -15.24 -14.20 -25.65
N SER A 19 -14.32 -13.40 -26.17
CA SER A 19 -13.22 -12.83 -25.37
C SER A 19 -13.71 -11.79 -24.35
N ALA A 20 -14.76 -11.02 -24.67
CA ALA A 20 -15.36 -10.08 -23.72
C ALA A 20 -16.02 -10.80 -22.53
N LEU A 21 -16.67 -11.95 -22.77
CA LEU A 21 -17.25 -12.76 -21.70
C LEU A 21 -16.15 -13.41 -20.83
N ALA A 22 -15.07 -13.91 -21.44
CA ALA A 22 -13.94 -14.51 -20.72
C ALA A 22 -13.09 -13.48 -19.93
N GLY A 23 -12.95 -12.24 -20.43
CA GLY A 23 -12.16 -11.19 -19.77
C GLY A 23 -12.83 -10.54 -18.57
N SER A 24 -14.14 -10.73 -18.39
CA SER A 24 -14.91 -10.11 -17.30
C SER A 24 -14.56 -10.65 -15.90
N THR A 25 -14.09 -11.90 -15.81
CA THR A 25 -13.66 -12.53 -14.55
C THR A 25 -12.29 -12.05 -14.06
N LEU A 26 -11.45 -11.51 -14.96
CA LEU A 26 -10.12 -10.96 -14.63
C LEU A 26 -10.20 -9.58 -13.94
N LEU A 27 -11.37 -8.94 -13.97
CA LEU A 27 -11.60 -7.65 -13.32
C LEU A 27 -12.01 -7.79 -11.84
N VAL A 28 -12.47 -8.97 -11.42
CA VAL A 28 -12.79 -9.26 -10.02
C VAL A 28 -11.49 -9.55 -9.27
N ARG A 29 -10.81 -8.47 -8.88
CA ARG A 29 -9.65 -8.54 -8.00
C ARG A 29 -10.12 -8.54 -6.56
N PRO A 30 -9.92 -9.63 -5.81
CA PRO A 30 -10.26 -9.67 -4.39
C PRO A 30 -9.44 -8.63 -3.61
N ALA A 31 -9.82 -8.38 -2.35
CA ALA A 31 -9.22 -7.33 -1.53
C ALA A 31 -7.68 -7.41 -1.43
N TRP A 32 -7.11 -8.59 -1.62
CA TRP A 32 -5.68 -8.89 -1.62
C TRP A 32 -4.95 -8.68 -2.97
N ALA A 33 -5.67 -8.41 -4.07
CA ALA A 33 -5.11 -8.16 -5.42
C ALA A 33 -5.28 -6.71 -5.89
N ARG A 34 -5.91 -5.86 -5.06
CA ARG A 34 -5.84 -4.40 -5.19
C ARG A 34 -4.49 -3.97 -4.64
N GLY A 35 -3.56 -3.53 -5.50
CA GLY A 35 -2.21 -3.14 -5.08
C GLY A 35 -2.24 -2.09 -3.98
N SER A 36 -2.09 -2.51 -2.73
CA SER A 36 -1.69 -1.67 -1.62
C SER A 36 -0.17 -1.70 -1.60
N ASP A 37 0.47 -0.73 -2.24
CA ASP A 37 1.77 -0.21 -1.87
C ASP A 37 2.30 0.64 -3.01
N LEU A 38 2.11 1.95 -2.88
CA LEU A 38 2.97 2.90 -3.57
C LEU A 38 3.95 3.45 -2.52
N SER A 39 4.95 2.63 -2.22
CA SER A 39 6.33 3.00 -1.83
C SER A 39 6.59 3.80 -0.56
N GLN A 40 5.59 4.24 0.20
CA GLN A 40 5.83 5.01 1.42
C GLN A 40 5.98 4.07 2.62
N PRO A 41 7.10 4.14 3.38
CA PRO A 41 7.26 3.33 4.58
C PRO A 41 6.12 3.63 5.56
N LEU A 42 5.45 2.58 6.03
CA LEU A 42 4.38 2.67 7.02
C LEU A 42 4.96 3.21 8.33
N ILE A 43 4.25 4.16 8.94
CA ILE A 43 4.54 4.60 10.31
C ILE A 43 4.45 3.38 11.23
N ARG A 44 5.52 3.14 11.99
CA ARG A 44 5.59 2.01 12.94
C ARG A 44 4.66 2.23 14.12
N GLN A 45 4.09 1.12 14.59
CA GLN A 45 3.33 1.08 15.84
C GLN A 45 4.29 0.84 17.02
N GLY A 46 4.12 1.59 18.11
CA GLY A 46 4.98 1.55 19.28
C GLY A 46 5.85 2.79 19.40
N PHE A 47 6.77 2.79 20.35
CA PHE A 47 7.69 3.89 20.62
C PHE A 47 9.11 3.38 20.86
N ASP A 48 10.09 4.18 20.44
CA ASP A 48 11.50 3.99 20.78
C ASP A 48 11.85 4.85 22.01
N GLU A 49 13.11 4.89 22.43
CA GLU A 49 13.59 5.76 23.50
C GLU A 49 14.80 6.57 23.05
N VAL A 50 14.87 7.84 23.46
CA VAL A 50 15.99 8.74 23.19
C VAL A 50 16.40 9.48 24.46
N SER A 51 17.70 9.75 24.59
CA SER A 51 18.31 10.46 25.72
C SER A 51 19.64 11.10 25.28
N GLY A 52 20.18 11.97 26.13
CA GLY A 52 21.43 12.68 25.89
C GLY A 52 21.22 14.20 25.82
N GLU A 53 22.33 14.93 25.69
CA GLU A 53 22.34 16.40 25.63
C GLU A 53 21.77 16.94 24.32
N THR A 54 21.94 16.21 23.22
CA THR A 54 21.39 16.56 21.91
C THR A 54 20.46 15.46 21.42
N ILE A 55 19.19 15.79 21.17
CA ILE A 55 18.16 14.82 20.80
C ILE A 55 17.57 15.18 19.43
N GLU A 56 17.86 14.37 18.42
CA GLU A 56 17.29 14.56 17.09
C GLU A 56 15.87 13.98 17.02
N LEU A 57 14.89 14.86 16.78
CA LEU A 57 13.49 14.49 16.56
C LEU A 57 13.08 14.78 15.11
N ARG A 58 12.97 13.72 14.31
CA ARG A 58 12.52 13.79 12.91
C ARG A 58 11.01 13.68 12.85
N VAL A 59 10.33 14.77 12.46
CA VAL A 59 8.88 14.78 12.26
C VAL A 59 8.56 14.43 10.81
N GLY A 60 7.88 13.31 10.62
CA GLY A 60 7.49 12.80 9.31
C GLY A 60 5.98 12.60 9.20
N ARG A 61 5.47 12.62 7.96
CA ARG A 61 4.09 12.20 7.65
C ARG A 61 4.14 10.92 6.84
N GLY A 62 3.22 10.00 7.10
CA GLY A 62 3.19 8.72 6.39
C GLY A 62 1.88 7.97 6.57
N PRO A 63 1.69 6.88 5.80
CA PRO A 63 0.56 5.99 6.01
C PRO A 63 0.66 5.30 7.37
N ARG A 64 -0.48 5.08 8.03
CA ARG A 64 -0.60 4.36 9.32
C ARG A 64 -1.90 3.56 9.34
N CYS A 65 -1.85 2.32 9.85
CA CYS A 65 -3.04 1.47 10.00
C CYS A 65 -3.38 1.28 11.48
N VAL A 66 -4.49 1.85 11.94
CA VAL A 66 -4.96 1.69 13.33
C VAL A 66 -6.19 0.79 13.33
N GLU A 67 -6.15 -0.33 14.06
CA GLU A 67 -7.25 -1.30 14.13
C GLU A 67 -7.77 -1.72 12.73
N GLY A 68 -6.84 -2.02 11.82
CA GLY A 68 -7.17 -2.42 10.44
C GLY A 68 -7.65 -1.27 9.54
N ARG A 69 -7.73 -0.03 10.04
CA ARG A 69 -8.11 1.15 9.25
C ARG A 69 -6.88 1.93 8.82
N ALA A 70 -6.66 1.99 7.51
CA ALA A 70 -5.61 2.81 6.93
C ALA A 70 -5.95 4.31 7.02
N GLY A 71 -4.96 5.11 7.39
CA GLY A 71 -5.04 6.56 7.51
C GLY A 71 -3.67 7.21 7.36
N ARG A 72 -3.61 8.53 7.50
CA ARG A 72 -2.35 9.28 7.55
C ARG A 72 -2.01 9.61 8.99
N GLY A 73 -0.77 9.37 9.38
CA GLY A 73 -0.24 9.75 10.69
C GLY A 73 0.85 10.81 10.56
N ILE A 74 1.11 11.48 11.68
CA ILE A 74 2.33 12.23 11.93
C ILE A 74 3.15 11.40 12.90
N ALA A 75 4.39 11.13 12.56
CA ALA A 75 5.29 10.32 13.36
C ALA A 75 6.51 11.14 13.79
N VAL A 76 7.03 10.81 14.96
CA VAL A 76 8.34 11.30 15.42
C VAL A 76 9.28 10.12 15.37
N ASN A 77 10.43 10.27 14.71
CA ASN A 77 11.39 9.20 14.46
C ASN A 77 10.77 7.95 13.79
N GLY A 78 9.69 8.15 13.03
CA GLY A 78 9.00 7.10 12.29
C GLY A 78 8.00 6.26 13.08
N SER A 79 7.74 6.58 14.36
CA SER A 79 6.80 5.84 15.21
C SER A 79 5.59 6.68 15.69
N VAL A 80 4.49 5.97 15.98
CA VAL A 80 3.31 6.49 16.69
C VAL A 80 2.88 5.45 17.75
N PRO A 81 2.91 5.79 19.05
CA PRO A 81 3.38 7.06 19.64
C PRO A 81 4.85 7.40 19.33
N GLY A 82 5.24 8.68 19.45
CA GLY A 82 6.64 9.10 19.29
C GLY A 82 7.55 8.51 20.39
N PRO A 83 8.89 8.68 20.29
CA PRO A 83 9.82 8.08 21.24
C PRO A 83 9.68 8.66 22.64
N LEU A 84 9.95 7.85 23.66
CA LEU A 84 10.09 8.29 25.04
C LEU A 84 11.39 9.06 25.20
N ILE A 85 11.30 10.30 25.65
CA ILE A 85 12.48 11.13 25.93
C ILE A 85 12.84 10.97 27.40
N ARG A 86 14.04 10.46 27.70
CA ARG A 86 14.56 10.33 29.07
C ARG A 86 15.58 11.41 29.36
N LEU A 87 15.25 12.27 30.32
CA LEU A 87 16.10 13.35 30.81
C LEU A 87 16.30 13.19 32.32
N ARG A 88 17.43 13.69 32.81
CA ARG A 88 17.67 13.88 34.23
C ARG A 88 17.58 15.36 34.57
N GLU A 89 17.20 15.64 35.81
CA GLU A 89 17.18 17.01 36.30
C GLU A 89 18.59 17.62 36.23
N GLY A 90 18.67 18.82 35.65
CA GLY A 90 19.94 19.51 35.41
C GLY A 90 20.59 19.27 34.05
N ASP A 91 20.06 18.38 33.21
CA ASP A 91 20.57 18.16 31.85
C ASP A 91 20.25 19.37 30.95
N PRO A 92 21.26 20.07 30.38
CA PRO A 92 21.02 21.07 29.36
C PRO A 92 20.72 20.38 28.02
N VAL A 93 19.44 20.22 27.66
CA VAL A 93 19.06 19.50 26.42
C VAL A 93 18.79 20.45 25.26
N THR A 94 19.17 20.04 24.04
CA THR A 94 18.84 20.71 22.77
C THR A 94 18.25 19.73 21.74
#